data_AF-A0A2G9REA0-F1
#
_entry.id   AF-A0A2G9REA0-F1
#
_cell.length_a   1.000
_cell.length_b   1.000
_cell.length_c   1.000
_cell.angle_alpha   90.00
_cell.angle_beta   90.00
_cell.angle_gamma   90.00
#
_symmetry.space_group_name_H-M   'P 1'
#
loop_
_entity.id
_entity.type
_entity.pdbx_description
1 polymer ?
#
loop_
_entity_poly.entity_id
_entity_poly.type
_entity_poly.pdbx_seq_one_letter_code
_entity_poly.pdbx_strand_id
1 'polypeptide(L)' 'SASKVLENSKIVCTTVSQRGAYAACPEDYTPTGCSCGMACGSWDIQSEKTCHCQCGGIDWTSARCCKIGS' A
#
# COMPACT_ATOMS: atom_id res chain seq x y z
N SER A 1 -26.70 5.70 11.69
CA SER A 1 -25.82 4.65 12.25
C SER A 1 -24.70 4.37 11.26
N ALA A 2 -23.48 4.08 11.74
CA ALA A 2 -22.32 3.80 10.88
C ALA A 2 -22.60 2.71 9.82
N SER A 3 -23.43 1.73 10.16
CA SER A 3 -23.88 0.67 9.25
C SER A 3 -24.57 1.18 7.98
N LYS A 4 -25.31 2.30 8.04
CA LYS A 4 -26.05 2.85 6.90
C LYS A 4 -25.14 3.57 5.89
N VAL A 5 -23.98 4.07 6.35
CA VAL A 5 -22.95 4.69 5.48
C VAL A 5 -22.17 3.61 4.74
N LEU A 6 -21.91 2.47 5.39
CA LEU A 6 -21.22 1.34 4.79
C LEU A 6 -22.05 0.61 3.72
N GLU A 7 -23.38 0.73 3.75
CA GLU A 7 -24.32 0.01 2.88
C GLU A 7 -24.09 0.26 1.37
N ASN A 8 -23.57 1.42 1.00
CA ASN A 8 -23.19 1.74 -0.40
C ASN A 8 -21.68 2.01 -0.57
N SER A 9 -20.89 1.77 0.47
CA SER A 9 -19.44 2.00 0.39
C SER A 9 -18.75 0.85 -0.34
N LYS A 10 -17.71 1.18 -1.11
CA LYS A 10 -16.80 0.22 -1.76
C LYS A 10 -15.40 0.40 -1.21
N ILE A 11 -14.66 -0.70 -1.15
CA ILE A 11 -13.21 -0.62 -0.96
C ILE A 11 -12.60 -0.30 -2.33
N VAL A 12 -12.07 0.92 -2.46
CA VAL A 12 -11.40 1.37 -3.68
C VAL A 12 -9.91 1.23 -3.48
N CYS A 13 -9.25 0.51 -4.37
CA CYS A 13 -7.82 0.25 -4.27
C CYS A 13 -7.07 0.71 -5.53
N THR A 14 -5.88 1.25 -5.31
CA THR A 14 -4.89 1.55 -6.33
C THR A 14 -3.56 0.91 -5.97
N THR A 15 -2.63 0.88 -6.91
CA THR A 15 -1.25 0.42 -6.69
C THR A 15 -0.30 1.55 -7.00
N VAL A 16 0.59 1.87 -6.05
CA VAL A 16 1.68 2.81 -6.26
C VAL A 16 2.98 2.03 -6.38
N SER A 17 3.67 2.16 -7.50
CA SER A 17 4.97 1.53 -7.73
C SER A 17 6.04 2.60 -7.93
N GLN A 18 7.18 2.43 -7.27
CA GLN A 18 8.31 3.35 -7.29
C GLN A 18 9.63 2.59 -7.40
N ARG A 19 10.66 3.26 -7.94
CA ARG A 19 12.02 2.70 -7.94
C ARG A 19 12.61 2.74 -6.53
N GLY A 20 13.45 1.76 -6.22
CA GLY A 20 14.09 1.62 -4.92
C GLY A 20 13.21 0.95 -3.87
N ALA A 21 13.64 1.04 -2.61
CA ALA A 21 13.12 0.26 -1.50
C ALA A 21 11.83 0.80 -0.85
N TYR A 22 11.27 1.92 -1.34
CA TYR A 22 10.13 2.58 -0.71
C TYR A 22 9.01 2.89 -1.70
N ALA A 23 7.77 2.70 -1.29
CA ALA A 23 6.58 3.20 -1.99
C ALA A 23 5.53 3.67 -0.98
N ALA A 24 5.11 4.93 -1.09
CA ALA A 24 4.12 5.53 -0.20
C ALA A 24 2.73 5.57 -0.84
N CYS A 25 1.70 5.25 -0.05
CA CYS A 25 0.32 5.46 -0.50
C CYS A 25 -0.03 6.96 -0.53
N PRO A 26 -0.95 7.38 -1.42
CA PRO A 26 -1.45 8.75 -1.43
C PRO A 26 -2.17 9.10 -0.12
N GLU A 27 -2.43 10.39 0.07
CA GLU A 27 -3.32 10.86 1.15
C GLU A 27 -4.68 10.15 1.06
N ASP A 28 -5.29 9.89 2.23
CA ASP A 28 -6.56 9.16 2.40
C ASP A 28 -6.57 7.67 1.99
N TYR A 29 -5.45 7.13 1.52
CA TYR A 29 -5.30 5.68 1.32
C TYR A 29 -4.43 5.05 2.41
N THR A 30 -4.73 3.80 2.73
CA THR A 30 -3.96 2.97 3.67
C THR A 30 -3.33 1.82 2.90
N PRO A 31 -2.02 1.54 3.10
CA PRO A 31 -1.39 0.35 2.54
C PRO A 31 -2.01 -0.92 3.14
N THR A 32 -2.48 -1.82 2.29
CA THR A 32 -3.02 -3.14 2.68
C THR A 32 -2.03 -4.27 2.41
N GLY A 33 -0.94 -3.98 1.70
CA GLY A 33 0.13 -4.93 1.42
C GLY A 33 1.18 -4.36 0.49
N CYS A 34 2.36 -4.97 0.50
CA CYS A 34 3.49 -4.54 -0.32
C CYS A 34 3.98 -5.68 -1.21
N SER A 35 4.67 -5.32 -2.29
CA SER A 35 5.41 -6.23 -3.15
C SER A 35 6.75 -5.59 -3.51
N CYS A 36 7.77 -6.43 -3.61
CA CYS A 36 9.13 -6.00 -3.86
C CYS A 36 9.66 -6.68 -5.11
N GLY A 37 10.53 -5.99 -5.83
CA GLY A 37 11.33 -6.61 -6.87
C GLY A 37 12.40 -7.55 -6.30
N MET A 38 13.23 -8.08 -7.18
CA MET A 38 14.29 -9.05 -6.85
C MET A 38 13.80 -10.29 -6.07
N ALA A 39 12.54 -10.69 -6.27
CA ALA A 39 11.89 -11.78 -5.54
C ALA A 39 11.94 -11.63 -4.00
N CYS A 40 12.07 -10.39 -3.50
CA CYS A 40 12.11 -10.13 -2.06
C CYS A 40 10.70 -10.28 -1.45
N GLY A 41 10.56 -11.17 -0.47
CA GLY A 41 9.33 -11.34 0.31
C GLY A 41 9.31 -10.57 1.64
N SER A 42 10.43 -9.95 2.02
CA SER A 42 10.60 -9.26 3.30
C SER A 42 10.30 -7.77 3.15
N TRP A 43 9.19 -7.33 3.72
CA TRP A 43 8.76 -5.95 3.72
C TRP A 43 8.02 -5.59 5.01
N ASP A 44 8.01 -4.30 5.32
CA ASP A 44 7.25 -3.70 6.42
C ASP A 44 6.52 -2.43 5.97
N ILE A 45 5.55 -1.96 6.77
CA ILE A 45 4.89 -0.67 6.57
C ILE A 45 5.39 0.29 7.64
N GLN A 46 6.03 1.37 7.21
CA GLN A 46 6.54 2.45 8.06
C GLN A 46 5.57 3.62 8.10
N SER A 47 5.49 4.26 9.28
CA SER A 47 4.66 5.44 9.50
C SER A 47 3.22 5.26 9.00
N GLU A 48 2.70 4.02 9.07
CA GLU A 48 1.35 3.62 8.63
C GLU A 48 1.03 3.85 7.14
N LYS A 49 2.01 4.29 6.34
CA LYS A 49 1.77 4.81 4.98
C LYS A 49 2.73 4.29 3.92
N THR A 50 3.93 3.89 4.31
CA THR A 50 5.01 3.63 3.36
C THR A 50 5.43 2.17 3.41
N CYS A 51 5.30 1.46 2.30
CA CYS A 51 5.92 0.16 2.12
C CYS A 51 7.44 0.30 2.05
N HIS A 52 8.15 -0.53 2.80
CA HIS A 52 9.60 -0.63 2.79
C HIS A 52 10.03 -2.08 2.53
N CYS A 53 10.78 -2.29 1.45
CA CYS A 53 11.37 -3.58 1.11
C CYS A 53 12.75 -3.72 1.75
N GLN A 54 12.96 -4.80 2.51
CA GLN A 54 14.11 -4.92 3.41
C GLN A 54 15.34 -5.60 2.80
N CYS A 55 15.19 -6.27 1.65
CA CYS A 55 16.32 -6.95 1.02
C CYS A 55 17.33 -5.94 0.44
N GLY A 56 18.58 -6.36 0.25
CA GLY A 56 19.59 -5.56 -0.43
C GLY A 56 19.34 -5.50 -1.95
N GLY A 57 19.65 -4.37 -2.58
CA GLY A 57 19.62 -4.23 -4.04
C GLY A 57 18.23 -4.18 -4.67
N ILE A 58 17.20 -3.76 -3.92
CA ILE A 58 15.84 -3.60 -4.44
C ILE A 58 15.80 -2.60 -5.61
N ASP A 59 15.30 -3.07 -6.74
CA ASP A 59 15.08 -2.30 -7.96
C ASP A 59 13.76 -1.50 -7.91
N TRP A 60 12.70 -2.11 -7.38
CA TRP A 60 11.39 -1.46 -7.20
C TRP A 60 10.61 -1.97 -5.99
N THR A 61 9.71 -1.11 -5.51
CA THR A 61 8.73 -1.40 -4.45
C THR A 61 7.34 -1.01 -4.93
N SER A 62 6.34 -1.78 -4.56
CA SER A 62 4.93 -1.53 -4.88
C SER A 62 4.07 -1.62 -3.62
N ALA A 63 3.24 -0.61 -3.40
CA ALA A 63 2.26 -0.54 -2.32
C ALA A 63 0.85 -0.72 -2.87
N ARG A 64 0.07 -1.66 -2.31
CA ARG A 64 -1.37 -1.75 -2.55
C ARG A 64 -2.08 -0.84 -1.57
N CYS A 65 -2.74 0.19 -2.09
CA CYS A 65 -3.31 1.28 -1.32
C CYS A 65 -4.83 1.25 -1.44
N CYS A 66 -5.56 1.14 -0.33
CA CYS A 66 -7.03 1.08 -0.35
C CYS A 66 -7.66 2.12 0.57
N LYS A 67 -8.90 2.51 0.27
CA LYS A 67 -9.75 3.33 1.14
C LYS A 67 -11.20 2.90 1.05
N ILE A 68 -11.99 3.31 2.03
CA ILE A 68 -13.45 3.26 1.93
C ILE A 68 -13.88 4.47 1.08
N GLY A 69 -14.44 4.19 -0.09
CA GLY A 69 -15.02 5.19 -0.98
C GLY A 69 -16.50 4.91 -1.20
N SER A 70 -17.20 5.89 -1.77
CA SER A 70 -18.57 5.81 -2.27
C SER A 70 -18.57 5.75 -3.79
#